data_AF-A0A1F4FFX1-F1
#
_entry.id   AF-A0A1F4FFX1-F1
#
_cell.length_a   1.000
_cell.length_b   1.000
_cell.length_c   1.000
_cell.angle_alpha   90.00
_cell.angle_beta   90.00
_cell.angle_gamma   90.00
#
_symmetry.space_group_name_H-M   'P 1'
#
loop_
_entity.id
_entity.type
_entity.pdbx_description
1 polymer ?
#
loop_
_entity_poly.entity_id
_entity_poly.type
_entity_poly.pdbx_seq_one_letter_code
_entity_poly.pdbx_strand_id
1 'polypeptide(L)'
;MKARAVRIAMLLPLAYLAGCATPTATKPLQHGDPTIHVVNRSSTSIRYLYVVPSNTGSWGRDWLGSGVLGAGQRFRVAPPRDGTCEFDVRVVYSNEQSEERRRQNFCTVNEIAFSGAAQPAASNADFDVVNKSSQTIMNVYVAPARTGRWGADRLPGTISAGNRYKIRMPRDGQCRYDVRVVYQDRSTEEKSGQNLCAISELAFAGAPRPAATSSNPDFAVVNKSSMTIRELYVYPAPASQWGKDRMPGTLAPGARFSVKLPRDGKCQYDVRVVYSDQSSEERRGQNVCALSELAFTGSGRTTSTRRPARQRDTARDEAVERHWVKYLIEIQSQNAFPNWSDLPHNLYLRNRPK
;
A
#
# COMPACT_ATOMS: atom_id res chain seq x y z
N MET A 1 -14.93 96.05 -39.31
CA MET A 1 -15.07 96.70 -37.98
C MET A 1 -16.21 96.02 -37.22
N LYS A 2 -15.97 95.68 -35.95
CA LYS A 2 -16.92 95.21 -34.91
C LYS A 2 -17.57 93.83 -35.15
N ALA A 3 -17.66 92.90 -34.21
CA ALA A 3 -17.00 92.63 -32.93
C ALA A 3 -17.26 91.12 -32.68
N ARG A 4 -16.24 90.36 -32.27
CA ARG A 4 -16.36 88.90 -32.01
C ARG A 4 -16.95 88.64 -30.63
N ALA A 5 -17.78 87.60 -30.58
CA ALA A 5 -18.54 87.12 -29.44
C ALA A 5 -17.66 86.63 -28.28
N VAL A 6 -18.13 86.87 -27.05
CA VAL A 6 -17.70 86.17 -25.85
C VAL A 6 -18.95 85.49 -25.28
N ARG A 7 -19.00 84.15 -25.34
CA ARG A 7 -20.03 83.34 -24.68
C ARG A 7 -19.46 82.88 -23.33
N ILE A 8 -20.12 83.31 -22.26
CA ILE A 8 -19.84 82.96 -20.88
C ILE A 8 -20.29 81.51 -20.64
N ALA A 9 -19.37 80.65 -20.23
CA ALA A 9 -19.64 79.28 -19.82
C ALA A 9 -20.21 79.26 -18.39
N MET A 10 -21.45 78.80 -18.24
CA MET A 10 -22.07 78.51 -16.94
C MET A 10 -21.52 77.18 -16.39
N LEU A 11 -20.96 77.23 -15.18
CA LEU A 11 -20.60 76.09 -14.36
C LEU A 11 -21.87 75.48 -13.73
N LEU A 12 -22.12 74.20 -14.03
CA LEU A 12 -23.15 73.36 -13.39
C LEU A 12 -22.59 72.78 -12.06
N PRO A 13 -23.38 72.78 -10.97
CA PRO A 13 -22.98 72.09 -9.74
C PRO A 13 -23.21 70.57 -9.83
N LEU A 14 -22.21 69.79 -9.41
CA LEU A 14 -22.34 68.35 -9.17
C LEU A 14 -23.27 68.11 -7.97
N ALA A 15 -24.43 67.50 -8.22
CA ALA A 15 -25.29 66.94 -7.17
C ALA A 15 -24.80 65.53 -6.78
N TYR A 16 -24.44 65.37 -5.51
CA TYR A 16 -24.04 64.09 -4.92
C TYR A 16 -25.30 63.23 -4.70
N LEU A 17 -25.48 62.18 -5.50
CA LEU A 17 -26.56 61.19 -5.29
C LEU A 17 -26.13 60.20 -4.20
N ALA A 18 -26.68 60.36 -3.00
CA ALA A 18 -26.61 59.34 -1.95
C ALA A 18 -27.46 58.13 -2.37
N GLY A 19 -26.81 57.02 -2.73
CA GLY A 19 -27.48 55.76 -3.04
C GLY A 19 -28.14 55.18 -1.79
N CYS A 20 -29.47 55.12 -1.79
CA CYS A 20 -30.22 54.29 -0.85
C CYS A 20 -29.91 52.83 -1.14
N ALA A 21 -29.05 52.20 -0.34
CA ALA A 21 -28.91 50.76 -0.32
C ALA A 21 -30.22 50.17 0.23
N THR A 22 -31.01 49.55 -0.65
CA THR A 22 -32.15 48.75 -0.24
C THR A 22 -31.64 47.55 0.57
N PRO A 23 -32.12 47.32 1.81
CA PRO A 23 -31.82 46.07 2.49
C PRO A 23 -32.42 44.95 1.62
N THR A 24 -31.56 44.13 1.04
CA THR A 24 -31.99 42.92 0.37
C THR A 24 -32.61 42.04 1.45
N ALA A 25 -33.94 41.93 1.46
CA ALA A 25 -34.63 40.96 2.29
C ALA A 25 -34.07 39.59 1.93
N THR A 26 -33.22 39.04 2.81
CA THR A 26 -32.78 37.66 2.70
C THR A 26 -34.04 36.83 2.88
N LYS A 27 -34.56 36.28 1.78
CA LYS A 27 -35.64 35.28 1.82
C LYS A 27 -35.18 34.23 2.84
N PRO A 28 -35.91 34.01 3.95
CA PRO A 28 -35.53 32.95 4.87
C PRO A 28 -35.44 31.67 4.04
N LEU A 29 -34.33 30.94 4.19
CA LEU A 29 -34.22 29.59 3.67
C LEU A 29 -35.49 28.87 4.14
N GLN A 30 -36.38 28.55 3.20
CA GLN A 30 -37.49 27.66 3.47
C GLN A 30 -36.85 26.31 3.77
N HIS A 31 -36.46 26.11 5.03
CA HIS A 31 -36.16 24.80 5.56
C HIS A 31 -37.45 24.00 5.37
N GLY A 32 -37.41 23.01 4.46
CA GLY A 32 -38.56 22.18 4.14
C GLY A 32 -39.15 21.60 5.42
N ASP A 33 -40.47 21.48 5.50
CA ASP A 33 -41.13 20.83 6.63
C ASP A 33 -40.71 19.35 6.65
N PRO A 34 -39.94 18.86 7.64
CA PRO A 34 -39.47 17.48 7.66
C PRO A 34 -40.56 16.51 8.13
N THR A 35 -41.82 16.89 8.02
CA THR A 35 -42.96 16.07 8.45
C THR A 35 -43.23 14.99 7.42
N ILE A 36 -43.25 13.73 7.86
CA ILE A 36 -43.52 12.57 7.00
C ILE A 36 -44.57 11.64 7.60
N HIS A 37 -45.08 10.72 6.80
CA HIS A 37 -45.84 9.56 7.24
C HIS A 37 -44.99 8.29 7.19
N VAL A 38 -44.96 7.53 8.28
CA VAL A 38 -44.42 6.17 8.33
C VAL A 38 -45.57 5.19 8.16
N VAL A 39 -45.51 4.32 7.17
CA VAL A 39 -46.59 3.36 6.83
C VAL A 39 -46.13 1.94 7.07
N ASN A 40 -46.92 1.17 7.82
CA ASN A 40 -46.73 -0.28 7.94
C ASN A 40 -47.45 -0.99 6.80
N ARG A 41 -46.73 -1.39 5.77
CA ARG A 41 -47.23 -2.24 4.66
C ARG A 41 -46.97 -3.73 4.90
N SER A 42 -46.46 -4.11 6.08
CA SER A 42 -46.27 -5.50 6.46
C SER A 42 -47.53 -6.11 7.08
N SER A 43 -47.56 -7.43 7.18
CA SER A 43 -48.59 -8.16 7.94
C SER A 43 -48.31 -8.18 9.46
N THR A 44 -47.17 -7.67 9.92
CA THR A 44 -46.74 -7.70 11.33
C THR A 44 -46.82 -6.31 11.94
N SER A 45 -47.35 -6.19 13.16
CA SER A 45 -47.43 -4.88 13.82
C SER A 45 -46.05 -4.33 14.18
N ILE A 46 -45.83 -3.02 14.02
CA ILE A 46 -44.61 -2.32 14.44
C ILE A 46 -44.78 -1.87 15.89
N ARG A 47 -43.92 -2.38 16.77
CA ARG A 47 -43.92 -2.09 18.22
C ARG A 47 -43.10 -0.86 18.58
N TYR A 48 -42.00 -0.59 17.88
CA TYR A 48 -41.16 0.58 18.13
C TYR A 48 -40.80 1.29 16.82
N LEU A 49 -40.77 2.62 16.85
CA LEU A 49 -40.35 3.50 15.76
C LEU A 49 -39.31 4.49 16.29
N TYR A 50 -38.11 4.47 15.71
CA TYR A 50 -37.04 5.41 16.02
C TYR A 50 -36.76 6.29 14.81
N VAL A 51 -36.61 7.59 15.05
CA VAL A 51 -36.23 8.58 14.04
C VAL A 51 -35.18 9.50 14.66
N VAL A 52 -34.02 9.59 14.00
CA VAL A 52 -32.90 10.43 14.43
C VAL A 52 -32.21 11.08 13.22
N PRO A 53 -31.55 12.24 13.37
CA PRO A 53 -30.70 12.79 12.31
C PRO A 53 -29.62 11.78 11.89
N SER A 54 -29.32 11.68 10.59
CA SER A 54 -28.41 10.65 10.03
C SER A 54 -26.96 10.74 10.52
N ASN A 55 -26.58 11.84 11.17
CA ASN A 55 -25.26 12.02 11.80
C ASN A 55 -25.24 11.59 13.29
N THR A 56 -26.32 10.98 13.79
CA THR A 56 -26.46 10.55 15.18
C THR A 56 -26.06 9.07 15.32
N GLY A 57 -25.13 8.77 16.23
CA GLY A 57 -24.62 7.40 16.44
C GLY A 57 -25.51 6.49 17.30
N SER A 58 -26.62 7.00 17.84
CA SER A 58 -27.52 6.24 18.73
C SER A 58 -28.99 6.50 18.39
N TRP A 59 -29.81 5.47 18.53
CA TRP A 59 -31.26 5.57 18.36
C TRP A 59 -31.86 6.26 19.60
N GLY A 60 -32.66 7.31 19.37
CA GLY A 60 -33.30 8.08 20.43
C GLY A 60 -34.51 7.37 21.05
N ARG A 61 -35.44 8.15 21.60
CA ARG A 61 -36.70 7.61 22.15
C ARG A 61 -37.57 6.98 21.07
N ASP A 62 -38.42 6.05 21.47
CA ASP A 62 -39.51 5.56 20.63
C ASP A 62 -40.53 6.67 20.37
N TRP A 63 -40.93 6.80 19.10
CA TRP A 63 -41.90 7.76 18.63
C TRP A 63 -43.34 7.27 18.77
N LEU A 64 -43.58 5.96 18.87
CA LEU A 64 -44.92 5.40 19.10
C LEU A 64 -45.35 5.47 20.57
N GLY A 65 -44.37 5.50 21.51
CA GLY A 65 -44.62 5.56 22.94
C GLY A 65 -45.16 4.23 23.46
N SER A 66 -46.39 4.24 23.98
CA SER A 66 -47.10 3.00 24.36
C SER A 66 -47.93 2.40 23.22
N GLY A 67 -47.97 3.06 22.05
CA GLY A 67 -48.74 2.63 20.91
C GLY A 67 -48.05 1.55 20.07
N VAL A 68 -48.84 0.93 19.19
CA VAL A 68 -48.36 -0.02 18.18
C VAL A 68 -48.93 0.40 16.83
N LEU A 69 -48.13 0.32 15.76
CA LEU A 69 -48.57 0.63 14.40
C LEU A 69 -48.91 -0.69 13.66
N GLY A 70 -50.20 -1.01 13.58
CA GLY A 70 -50.72 -2.21 12.93
C GLY A 70 -50.58 -2.21 11.40
N ALA A 71 -50.86 -3.36 10.79
CA ALA A 71 -50.79 -3.55 9.34
C ALA A 71 -51.71 -2.56 8.58
N GLY A 72 -51.19 -1.95 7.52
CA GLY A 72 -51.89 -0.94 6.71
C GLY A 72 -52.00 0.45 7.35
N GLN A 73 -51.61 0.61 8.62
CA GLN A 73 -51.72 1.90 9.31
C GLN A 73 -50.54 2.82 9.01
N ARG A 74 -50.74 4.12 9.23
CA ARG A 74 -49.71 5.16 9.12
C ARG A 74 -49.58 5.99 10.38
N PHE A 75 -48.36 6.41 10.69
CA PHE A 75 -48.02 7.29 11.80
C PHE A 75 -47.38 8.57 11.28
N ARG A 76 -47.77 9.74 11.83
CA ARG A 76 -47.19 11.03 11.43
C ARG A 76 -45.97 11.33 12.29
N VAL A 77 -44.82 11.49 11.65
CA VAL A 77 -43.56 11.90 12.29
C VAL A 77 -43.32 13.38 11.96
N ALA A 78 -43.12 14.21 12.98
CA ALA A 78 -42.84 15.64 12.83
C ALA A 78 -41.61 16.02 13.68
N PRO A 79 -40.40 15.92 13.11
CA PRO A 79 -39.17 16.38 13.75
C PRO A 79 -39.13 17.91 13.94
N PRO A 80 -38.25 18.43 14.81
CA PRO A 80 -38.04 19.86 14.95
C PRO A 80 -37.69 20.54 13.63
N ARG A 81 -38.20 21.75 13.42
CA ARG A 81 -37.93 22.56 12.22
C ARG A 81 -36.66 23.39 12.40
N ASP A 82 -35.53 22.71 12.61
CA ASP A 82 -34.21 23.30 12.83
C ASP A 82 -33.33 23.35 11.57
N GLY A 83 -33.87 22.87 10.44
CA GLY A 83 -33.18 22.80 9.16
C GLY A 83 -32.56 21.44 8.83
N THR A 84 -32.65 20.48 9.75
CA THR A 84 -32.27 19.09 9.49
C THR A 84 -33.26 18.44 8.52
N CYS A 85 -32.74 17.86 7.43
CA CYS A 85 -33.55 17.14 6.45
C CYS A 85 -33.17 15.65 6.31
N GLU A 86 -31.95 15.28 6.69
CA GLU A 86 -31.42 13.91 6.58
C GLU A 86 -31.66 13.13 7.88
N PHE A 87 -32.52 12.12 7.82
CA PHE A 87 -32.86 11.27 8.96
C PHE A 87 -32.66 9.78 8.68
N ASP A 88 -32.32 9.05 9.74
CA ASP A 88 -32.36 7.61 9.81
C ASP A 88 -33.64 7.18 10.55
N VAL A 89 -34.32 6.17 10.01
CA VAL A 89 -35.57 5.60 10.56
C VAL A 89 -35.36 4.12 10.83
N ARG A 90 -35.73 3.65 12.02
CA ARG A 90 -35.72 2.23 12.38
C ARG A 90 -37.08 1.83 12.92
N VAL A 91 -37.61 0.71 12.45
CA VAL A 91 -38.80 0.07 13.01
C VAL A 91 -38.43 -1.26 13.63
N VAL A 92 -39.11 -1.62 14.72
CA VAL A 92 -39.02 -2.96 15.33
C VAL A 92 -40.42 -3.55 15.37
N TYR A 93 -40.57 -4.71 14.74
CA TYR A 93 -41.82 -5.44 14.64
C TYR A 93 -42.13 -6.22 15.93
N SER A 94 -43.38 -6.65 16.10
CA SER A 94 -43.81 -7.46 17.25
C SER A 94 -43.15 -8.84 17.33
N ASN A 95 -42.54 -9.31 16.24
CA ASN A 95 -41.73 -10.53 16.16
C ASN A 95 -40.22 -10.28 16.35
N GLU A 96 -39.86 -9.11 16.90
CA GLU A 96 -38.48 -8.67 17.19
C GLU A 96 -37.57 -8.42 15.97
N GLN A 97 -38.06 -8.63 14.75
CA GLN A 97 -37.35 -8.21 13.54
C GLN A 97 -37.30 -6.68 13.46
N SER A 98 -36.28 -6.15 12.80
CA SER A 98 -36.18 -4.70 12.58
C SER A 98 -35.80 -4.35 11.15
N GLU A 99 -36.27 -3.21 10.69
CA GLU A 99 -36.03 -2.68 9.35
C GLU A 99 -35.57 -1.22 9.44
N GLU A 100 -34.58 -0.81 8.63
CA GLU A 100 -33.91 0.49 8.74
C GLU A 100 -33.87 1.23 7.40
N ARG A 101 -34.24 2.51 7.39
CA ARG A 101 -34.07 3.42 6.25
C ARG A 101 -33.10 4.50 6.66
N ARG A 102 -31.90 4.50 6.08
CA ARG A 102 -30.85 5.48 6.41
C ARG A 102 -30.77 6.60 5.39
N ARG A 103 -30.34 7.80 5.80
CA ARG A 103 -30.14 8.98 4.94
C ARG A 103 -31.37 9.34 4.12
N GLN A 104 -32.52 9.33 4.78
CA GLN A 104 -33.79 9.70 4.16
C GLN A 104 -33.96 11.21 4.23
N ASN A 105 -34.19 11.84 3.08
CA ASN A 105 -34.40 13.28 3.02
C ASN A 105 -35.87 13.63 3.27
N PHE A 106 -36.23 13.86 4.53
CA PHE A 106 -37.60 14.17 4.99
C PHE A 106 -38.16 15.48 4.41
N CYS A 107 -37.32 16.39 3.95
CA CYS A 107 -37.76 17.63 3.31
C CYS A 107 -38.23 17.41 1.86
N THR A 108 -37.95 16.22 1.29
CA THR A 108 -38.32 15.86 -0.09
C THR A 108 -39.29 14.69 -0.16
N VAL A 109 -39.35 13.84 0.88
CA VAL A 109 -40.25 12.69 0.93
C VAL A 109 -41.42 12.98 1.86
N ASN A 110 -42.62 12.58 1.46
CA ASN A 110 -43.82 12.73 2.29
C ASN A 110 -44.17 11.44 3.05
N GLU A 111 -43.67 10.30 2.58
CA GLU A 111 -44.03 8.98 3.10
C GLU A 111 -42.86 8.01 3.01
N ILE A 112 -42.69 7.20 4.06
CA ILE A 112 -41.77 6.06 4.10
C ILE A 112 -42.57 4.82 4.49
N ALA A 113 -42.54 3.79 3.65
CA ALA A 113 -43.26 2.55 3.87
C ALA A 113 -42.32 1.39 4.25
N PHE A 114 -42.74 0.60 5.23
CA PHE A 114 -42.09 -0.59 5.75
C PHE A 114 -42.94 -1.80 5.43
N SER A 115 -42.48 -2.68 4.54
CA SER A 115 -43.28 -3.81 4.07
C SER A 115 -43.06 -5.09 4.86
N GLY A 116 -42.11 -5.12 5.81
CA GLY A 116 -41.77 -6.31 6.59
C GLY A 116 -41.25 -7.48 5.75
N ALA A 117 -41.17 -7.33 4.43
CA ALA A 117 -40.09 -7.91 3.69
C ALA A 117 -38.84 -7.43 4.40
N ALA A 118 -37.98 -8.36 4.84
CA ALA A 118 -36.61 -8.00 5.05
C ALA A 118 -36.23 -7.17 3.83
N GLN A 119 -35.97 -5.85 4.00
CA GLN A 119 -35.05 -5.20 3.08
C GLN A 119 -33.93 -6.21 2.89
N PRO A 120 -33.42 -6.44 1.67
CA PRO A 120 -32.17 -7.16 1.55
C PRO A 120 -31.31 -6.55 2.62
N ALA A 121 -30.97 -7.36 3.65
CA ALA A 121 -30.48 -6.85 4.92
C ALA A 121 -29.51 -5.76 4.57
N ALA A 122 -29.42 -4.64 5.28
CA ALA A 122 -28.23 -3.81 5.15
C ALA A 122 -27.04 -4.78 5.10
N SER A 123 -26.48 -4.92 3.92
CA SER A 123 -26.04 -6.21 3.37
C SER A 123 -25.11 -6.83 4.38
N ASN A 124 -25.47 -8.02 4.89
CA ASN A 124 -24.87 -8.54 6.11
C ASN A 124 -23.38 -8.73 5.87
N ALA A 125 -22.61 -7.73 6.27
CA ALA A 125 -21.18 -7.69 6.12
C ALA A 125 -20.47 -8.36 7.31
N ASP A 126 -21.21 -9.02 8.20
CA ASP A 126 -20.60 -9.83 9.25
C ASP A 126 -19.80 -10.95 8.61
N PHE A 127 -18.57 -11.13 9.06
CA PHE A 127 -17.64 -12.10 8.50
C PHE A 127 -16.74 -12.67 9.58
N ASP A 128 -16.28 -13.90 9.37
CA ASP A 128 -15.27 -14.54 10.20
C ASP A 128 -13.87 -14.15 9.69
N VAL A 129 -13.05 -13.59 10.57
CA VAL A 129 -11.61 -13.44 10.35
C VAL A 129 -10.96 -14.77 10.73
N VAL A 130 -10.26 -15.41 9.79
CA VAL A 130 -9.61 -16.71 10.01
C VAL A 130 -8.10 -16.54 9.98
N ASN A 131 -7.46 -16.93 11.09
CA ASN A 131 -6.02 -16.90 11.20
C ASN A 131 -5.42 -18.21 10.67
N LYS A 132 -5.00 -18.22 9.40
CA LYS A 132 -4.26 -19.32 8.78
C LYS A 132 -2.74 -19.13 8.88
N SER A 133 -2.28 -18.08 9.55
CA SER A 133 -0.86 -17.83 9.79
C SER A 133 -0.34 -18.65 10.99
N SER A 134 0.98 -18.71 11.15
CA SER A 134 1.62 -19.26 12.36
C SER A 134 1.69 -18.27 13.52
N GLN A 135 1.25 -17.02 13.34
CA GLN A 135 1.34 -15.96 14.33
C GLN A 135 -0.04 -15.62 14.92
N THR A 136 -0.08 -15.23 16.19
CA THR A 136 -1.30 -14.71 16.81
C THR A 136 -1.67 -13.35 16.20
N ILE A 137 -2.93 -13.16 15.81
CA ILE A 137 -3.48 -11.85 15.43
C ILE A 137 -3.85 -11.09 16.72
N MET A 138 -3.27 -9.91 16.90
CA MET A 138 -3.48 -9.05 18.06
C MET A 138 -4.59 -8.04 17.85
N ASN A 139 -4.73 -7.48 16.64
CA ASN A 139 -5.74 -6.47 16.33
C ASN A 139 -6.33 -6.72 14.93
N VAL A 140 -7.60 -6.33 14.76
CA VAL A 140 -8.25 -6.28 13.44
C VAL A 140 -8.91 -4.92 13.25
N TYR A 141 -8.56 -4.25 12.15
CA TYR A 141 -9.15 -2.99 11.74
C TYR A 141 -9.97 -3.17 10.47
N VAL A 142 -11.15 -2.54 10.44
CA VAL A 142 -12.04 -2.55 9.28
C VAL A 142 -12.46 -1.12 8.97
N ALA A 143 -12.21 -0.68 7.73
CA ALA A 143 -12.51 0.65 7.26
C ALA A 143 -13.26 0.59 5.92
N PRO A 144 -14.16 1.55 5.64
CA PRO A 144 -14.71 1.70 4.30
C PRO A 144 -13.62 1.76 3.23
N ALA A 145 -13.84 1.04 2.12
CA ALA A 145 -12.84 0.99 1.06
C ALA A 145 -12.48 2.41 0.58
N ARG A 146 -11.18 2.66 0.40
CA ARG A 146 -10.63 3.94 -0.11
C ARG A 146 -10.70 5.15 0.83
N THR A 147 -11.01 5.01 2.11
CA THR A 147 -10.91 6.13 3.07
C THR A 147 -9.49 6.36 3.57
N GLY A 148 -8.64 5.32 3.55
CA GLY A 148 -7.25 5.37 4.04
C GLY A 148 -7.12 5.62 5.54
N ARG A 149 -8.23 5.65 6.29
CA ARG A 149 -8.25 5.88 7.74
C ARG A 149 -8.84 4.68 8.46
N TRP A 150 -8.05 4.11 9.37
CA TRP A 150 -8.45 2.98 10.19
C TRP A 150 -9.20 3.45 11.44
N GLY A 151 -10.26 2.73 11.80
CA GLY A 151 -11.00 2.94 13.04
C GLY A 151 -10.35 2.24 14.23
N ALA A 152 -11.13 2.06 15.31
CA ALA A 152 -10.70 1.28 16.47
C ALA A 152 -10.56 -0.21 16.14
N ASP A 153 -9.81 -0.93 16.99
CA ASP A 153 -9.71 -2.38 16.95
C ASP A 153 -11.09 -3.04 17.12
N ARG A 154 -11.33 -4.09 16.35
CA ARG A 154 -12.57 -4.87 16.34
C ARG A 154 -12.49 -6.12 17.21
N LEU A 155 -11.33 -6.46 17.75
CA LEU A 155 -11.18 -7.61 18.63
C LEU A 155 -11.35 -7.23 20.12
N PRO A 156 -12.05 -8.07 20.91
CA PRO A 156 -12.03 -7.97 22.38
C PRO A 156 -10.78 -8.65 23.01
N GLY A 157 -9.98 -9.33 22.20
CA GLY A 157 -8.83 -10.15 22.60
C GLY A 157 -7.97 -10.50 21.39
N THR A 158 -7.41 -11.71 21.33
CA THR A 158 -6.54 -12.14 20.21
C THR A 158 -7.11 -13.35 19.47
N ILE A 159 -6.61 -13.61 18.26
CA ILE A 159 -6.95 -14.81 17.49
C ILE A 159 -5.67 -15.64 17.30
N SER A 160 -5.55 -16.76 18.03
CA SER A 160 -4.43 -17.69 17.88
C SER A 160 -4.39 -18.33 16.49
N ALA A 161 -3.23 -18.87 16.09
CA ALA A 161 -3.08 -19.61 14.84
C ALA A 161 -4.12 -20.75 14.73
N GLY A 162 -4.75 -20.88 13.56
CA GLY A 162 -5.79 -21.86 13.27
C GLY A 162 -7.20 -21.47 13.74
N ASN A 163 -7.34 -20.44 14.58
CA ASN A 163 -8.63 -20.00 15.11
C ASN A 163 -9.30 -18.94 14.22
N ARG A 164 -10.57 -18.69 14.52
CA ARG A 164 -11.36 -17.64 13.87
C ARG A 164 -12.17 -16.81 14.85
N TYR A 165 -12.49 -15.58 14.45
CA TYR A 165 -13.35 -14.69 15.23
C TYR A 165 -14.37 -13.97 14.32
N LYS A 166 -15.62 -13.89 14.77
CA LYS A 166 -16.71 -13.25 14.04
C LYS A 166 -16.71 -11.74 14.29
N ILE A 167 -16.52 -10.96 13.23
CA ILE A 167 -16.67 -9.50 13.25
C ILE A 167 -18.12 -9.16 12.92
N ARG A 168 -18.75 -8.36 13.79
CA ARG A 168 -20.06 -7.76 13.55
C ARG A 168 -19.89 -6.39 12.92
N MET A 169 -20.52 -6.19 11.77
CA MET A 169 -20.42 -4.95 11.00
C MET A 169 -21.64 -4.05 11.23
N PRO A 170 -21.47 -2.71 11.07
CA PRO A 170 -22.60 -1.79 11.09
C PRO A 170 -23.62 -2.16 10.00
N ARG A 171 -24.91 -2.05 10.32
CA ARG A 171 -26.02 -2.28 9.38
C ARG A 171 -26.26 -1.06 8.48
N ASP A 172 -25.21 -0.52 7.87
CA ASP A 172 -25.25 0.73 7.08
C ASP A 172 -25.49 0.53 5.58
N GLY A 173 -25.56 -0.72 5.12
CA GLY A 173 -25.78 -1.09 3.72
C GLY A 173 -24.50 -1.03 2.87
N GLN A 174 -23.35 -0.78 3.48
CA GLN A 174 -22.07 -0.78 2.80
C GLN A 174 -21.49 -2.20 2.71
N CYS A 175 -20.83 -2.50 1.59
CA CYS A 175 -20.24 -3.81 1.34
C CYS A 175 -18.74 -3.83 1.11
N ARG A 176 -18.17 -2.72 0.63
CA ARG A 176 -16.77 -2.65 0.25
C ARG A 176 -15.95 -2.10 1.41
N TYR A 177 -15.07 -2.94 1.93
CA TYR A 177 -14.21 -2.60 3.07
C TYR A 177 -12.76 -2.99 2.81
N ASP A 178 -11.87 -2.22 3.41
CA ASP A 178 -10.48 -2.60 3.60
C ASP A 178 -10.36 -3.25 4.98
N VAL A 179 -9.69 -4.39 5.07
CA VAL A 179 -9.47 -5.12 6.33
C VAL A 179 -7.97 -5.27 6.56
N ARG A 180 -7.52 -4.86 7.74
CA ARG A 180 -6.12 -4.97 8.16
C ARG A 180 -6.03 -5.76 9.45
N VAL A 181 -5.08 -6.69 9.51
CA VAL A 181 -4.73 -7.40 10.75
C VAL A 181 -3.33 -6.99 11.20
N VAL A 182 -3.11 -6.99 12.51
CA VAL A 182 -1.78 -6.79 13.12
C VAL A 182 -1.42 -8.06 13.89
N TYR A 183 -0.27 -8.64 13.58
CA TYR A 183 0.24 -9.84 14.23
C TYR A 183 1.03 -9.51 15.50
N GLN A 184 1.33 -10.53 16.30
CA GLN A 184 2.10 -10.41 17.54
C GLN A 184 3.48 -9.74 17.35
N ASP A 185 4.12 -9.95 16.21
CA ASP A 185 5.40 -9.32 15.84
C ASP A 185 5.25 -7.89 15.29
N ARG A 186 4.03 -7.33 15.35
CA ARG A 186 3.64 -6.00 14.81
C ARG A 186 3.65 -5.91 13.29
N SER A 187 3.90 -6.99 12.56
CA SER A 187 3.68 -7.02 11.11
C SER A 187 2.20 -6.90 10.81
N THR A 188 1.87 -6.44 9.60
CA THR A 188 0.48 -6.21 9.18
C THR A 188 0.21 -6.88 7.84
N GLU A 189 -0.98 -7.44 7.68
CA GLU A 189 -1.51 -7.89 6.38
C GLU A 189 -2.80 -7.13 6.11
N GLU A 190 -2.95 -6.62 4.89
CA GLU A 190 -4.10 -5.85 4.46
C GLU A 190 -4.75 -6.51 3.24
N LYS A 191 -6.07 -6.52 3.23
CA LYS A 191 -6.89 -6.89 2.07
C LYS A 191 -7.84 -5.74 1.78
N SER A 192 -7.58 -5.03 0.69
CA SER A 192 -8.36 -3.86 0.30
C SER A 192 -9.54 -4.25 -0.61
N GLY A 193 -10.61 -3.46 -0.60
CA GLY A 193 -11.75 -3.56 -1.52
C GLY A 193 -12.59 -4.83 -1.39
N GLN A 194 -12.56 -5.50 -0.24
CA GLN A 194 -13.28 -6.76 -0.02
C GLN A 194 -14.79 -6.54 -0.04
N ASN A 195 -15.53 -7.41 -0.71
CA ASN A 195 -16.99 -7.42 -0.70
C ASN A 195 -17.50 -8.27 0.48
N LEU A 196 -17.55 -7.68 1.68
CA LEU A 196 -17.95 -8.40 2.89
C LEU A 196 -19.38 -8.93 2.87
N CYS A 197 -20.24 -8.39 2.01
CA CYS A 197 -21.60 -8.89 1.82
C CYS A 197 -21.67 -10.19 1.01
N ALA A 198 -20.61 -10.49 0.26
CA ALA A 198 -20.52 -11.66 -0.61
C ALA A 198 -19.62 -12.76 -0.03
N ILE A 199 -18.98 -12.51 1.12
CA ILE A 199 -18.09 -13.46 1.78
C ILE A 199 -18.49 -13.61 3.24
N SER A 200 -18.50 -14.85 3.73
CA SER A 200 -18.72 -15.14 5.15
C SER A 200 -17.39 -15.29 5.91
N GLU A 201 -16.28 -15.44 5.20
CA GLU A 201 -14.95 -15.71 5.75
C GLU A 201 -13.90 -14.88 5.01
N LEU A 202 -12.97 -14.30 5.77
CA LEU A 202 -11.76 -13.67 5.26
C LEU A 202 -10.53 -14.23 5.98
N ALA A 203 -9.77 -15.06 5.25
CA ALA A 203 -8.60 -15.73 5.79
C ALA A 203 -7.32 -14.90 5.62
N PHE A 204 -6.51 -14.84 6.67
CA PHE A 204 -5.19 -14.21 6.71
C PHE A 204 -4.14 -15.27 6.96
N ALA A 205 -3.24 -15.45 6.00
CA ALA A 205 -2.21 -16.51 6.05
C ALA A 205 -0.85 -15.99 6.55
N GLY A 206 -0.80 -14.72 6.96
CA GLY A 206 0.44 -13.97 7.06
C GLY A 206 0.69 -13.29 5.72
N ALA A 207 1.12 -12.03 5.75
CA ALA A 207 1.78 -11.46 4.58
C ALA A 207 2.85 -12.46 4.15
N PRO A 208 3.07 -12.72 2.84
CA PRO A 208 4.22 -13.48 2.37
C PRO A 208 5.45 -12.81 2.95
N ARG A 209 5.93 -13.35 4.09
CA ARG A 209 7.16 -12.90 4.67
C ARG A 209 8.18 -13.37 3.64
N PRO A 210 8.99 -12.48 3.05
CA PRO A 210 10.29 -12.94 2.58
C PRO A 210 10.83 -13.78 3.73
N ALA A 211 11.16 -15.05 3.45
CA ALA A 211 11.57 -16.00 4.49
C ALA A 211 12.48 -15.25 5.46
N ALA A 212 12.12 -15.29 6.75
CA ALA A 212 12.71 -14.43 7.79
C ALA A 212 14.18 -14.21 7.46
N THR A 213 14.55 -12.96 7.15
CA THR A 213 15.91 -12.59 6.79
C THR A 213 16.79 -13.04 7.93
N SER A 214 17.31 -14.25 7.82
CA SER A 214 18.20 -14.80 8.79
C SER A 214 19.42 -13.91 8.65
N SER A 215 19.93 -13.35 9.74
CA SER A 215 21.22 -12.67 9.70
C SER A 215 22.36 -13.64 9.34
N ASN A 216 22.04 -14.90 9.07
CA ASN A 216 22.93 -15.89 8.51
C ASN A 216 22.89 -15.79 6.97
N PRO A 217 23.95 -15.29 6.32
CA PRO A 217 24.04 -15.23 4.87
C PRO A 217 24.33 -16.61 4.24
N ASP A 218 24.44 -17.68 5.03
CA ASP A 218 24.62 -19.03 4.50
C ASP A 218 23.37 -19.50 3.73
N PHE A 219 23.57 -20.01 2.53
CA PHE A 219 22.51 -20.57 1.69
C PHE A 219 23.02 -21.79 0.91
N ALA A 220 22.11 -22.62 0.40
CA ALA A 220 22.46 -23.74 -0.47
C ALA A 220 22.34 -23.36 -1.95
N VAL A 221 23.32 -23.74 -2.77
CA VAL A 221 23.20 -23.76 -4.23
C VAL A 221 22.75 -25.15 -4.67
N VAL A 222 21.69 -25.23 -5.47
CA VAL A 222 21.16 -26.50 -5.98
C VAL A 222 21.24 -26.56 -7.49
N ASN A 223 21.83 -27.64 -7.99
CA ASN A 223 21.90 -27.90 -9.42
C ASN A 223 20.63 -28.63 -9.87
N LYS A 224 19.65 -27.88 -10.40
CA LYS A 224 18.44 -28.44 -11.04
C LYS A 224 18.59 -28.55 -12.55
N SER A 225 19.79 -28.35 -13.09
CA SER A 225 20.10 -28.57 -14.50
C SER A 225 20.45 -30.04 -14.76
N SER A 226 20.52 -30.43 -16.03
CA SER A 226 20.99 -31.75 -16.46
C SER A 226 22.52 -31.87 -16.56
N MET A 227 23.27 -30.80 -16.28
CA MET A 227 24.72 -30.76 -16.44
C MET A 227 25.43 -30.54 -15.11
N THR A 228 26.67 -31.01 -15.00
CA THR A 228 27.50 -30.78 -13.81
C THR A 228 27.96 -29.32 -13.73
N ILE A 229 27.78 -28.69 -12.57
CA ILE A 229 28.38 -27.38 -12.27
C ILE A 229 29.82 -27.61 -11.82
N ARG A 230 30.78 -26.91 -12.43
CA ARG A 230 32.21 -27.04 -12.13
C ARG A 230 32.75 -25.95 -11.22
N GLU A 231 32.20 -24.74 -11.30
CA GLU A 231 32.69 -23.58 -10.56
C GLU A 231 31.51 -22.80 -9.99
N LEU A 232 31.67 -22.24 -8.79
CA LEU A 232 30.69 -21.42 -8.09
C LEU A 232 31.33 -20.14 -7.57
N TYR A 233 30.83 -19.00 -8.04
CA TYR A 233 31.25 -17.67 -7.61
C TYR A 233 30.12 -16.98 -6.86
N VAL A 234 30.44 -16.42 -5.70
CA VAL A 234 29.52 -15.66 -4.85
C VAL A 234 30.23 -14.39 -4.41
N TYR A 235 29.67 -13.23 -4.75
CA TYR A 235 30.29 -11.93 -4.46
C TYR A 235 29.24 -10.89 -4.04
N PRO A 236 29.55 -9.95 -3.13
CA PRO A 236 28.62 -8.89 -2.77
C PRO A 236 28.14 -8.10 -4.01
N ALA A 237 26.84 -7.80 -4.07
CA ALA A 237 26.26 -7.06 -5.18
C ALA A 237 26.49 -5.54 -5.03
N PRO A 238 26.68 -4.81 -6.15
CA PRO A 238 26.85 -5.31 -7.51
C PRO A 238 28.29 -5.82 -7.76
N ALA A 239 28.42 -6.98 -8.40
CA ALA A 239 29.72 -7.53 -8.79
C ALA A 239 30.06 -7.13 -10.24
N SER A 240 31.17 -6.39 -10.40
CA SER A 240 31.79 -6.12 -11.70
C SER A 240 32.88 -7.15 -12.07
N GLN A 241 33.37 -7.88 -11.07
CA GLN A 241 34.37 -8.94 -11.21
C GLN A 241 34.04 -10.10 -10.26
N TRP A 242 34.34 -11.31 -10.70
CA TRP A 242 34.13 -12.52 -9.91
C TRP A 242 35.40 -12.86 -9.13
N GLY A 243 35.24 -13.22 -7.85
CA GLY A 243 36.33 -13.64 -6.99
C GLY A 243 36.84 -15.05 -7.30
N LYS A 244 37.44 -15.71 -6.31
CA LYS A 244 37.86 -17.12 -6.43
C LYS A 244 36.63 -18.05 -6.39
N ASP A 245 36.77 -19.21 -7.03
CA ASP A 245 35.80 -20.30 -6.89
C ASP A 245 35.63 -20.67 -5.40
N ARG A 246 34.38 -20.79 -4.99
CA ARG A 246 33.96 -21.09 -3.62
C ARG A 246 33.73 -22.58 -3.41
N MET A 247 33.73 -23.38 -4.48
CA MET A 247 33.48 -24.81 -4.43
C MET A 247 34.76 -25.61 -4.68
N PRO A 248 35.15 -26.54 -3.79
CA PRO A 248 36.39 -27.31 -3.94
C PRO A 248 36.31 -28.48 -4.95
N GLY A 249 35.16 -28.68 -5.61
CA GLY A 249 34.88 -29.82 -6.47
C GLY A 249 33.77 -29.49 -7.46
N THR A 250 33.04 -30.50 -7.94
CA THR A 250 31.92 -30.31 -8.87
C THR A 250 30.58 -30.63 -8.20
N LEU A 251 29.49 -30.06 -8.73
CA LEU A 251 28.14 -30.29 -8.25
C LEU A 251 27.32 -30.99 -9.35
N ALA A 252 27.07 -32.28 -9.16
CA ALA A 252 26.28 -33.10 -10.09
C ALA A 252 24.81 -32.63 -10.19
N PRO A 253 24.09 -32.99 -11.27
CA PRO A 253 22.64 -32.79 -11.37
C PRO A 253 21.89 -33.33 -10.15
N GLY A 254 20.95 -32.55 -9.62
CA GLY A 254 20.18 -32.85 -8.41
C GLY A 254 20.92 -32.64 -7.08
N ALA A 255 22.23 -32.41 -7.10
CA ALA A 255 23.01 -32.21 -5.88
C ALA A 255 22.92 -30.78 -5.35
N ARG A 256 23.27 -30.61 -4.06
CA ARG A 256 23.33 -29.31 -3.37
C ARG A 256 24.68 -29.05 -2.72
N PHE A 257 25.11 -27.79 -2.74
CA PHE A 257 26.32 -27.32 -2.06
C PHE A 257 25.97 -26.20 -1.08
N SER A 258 26.42 -26.30 0.17
CA SER A 258 26.19 -25.26 1.18
C SER A 258 27.28 -24.20 1.13
N VAL A 259 26.90 -22.96 0.81
CA VAL A 259 27.81 -21.81 0.80
C VAL A 259 27.86 -21.21 2.19
N LYS A 260 29.08 -21.09 2.74
CA LYS A 260 29.34 -20.36 3.98
C LYS A 260 29.83 -18.95 3.65
N LEU A 261 29.17 -17.94 4.21
CA LEU A 261 29.51 -16.53 3.98
C LEU A 261 29.95 -15.82 5.27
N PRO A 262 30.80 -14.78 5.18
CA PRO A 262 31.18 -13.99 6.34
C PRO A 262 29.96 -13.36 7.01
N ARG A 263 29.94 -13.29 8.35
CA ARG A 263 28.89 -12.62 9.12
C ARG A 263 29.15 -11.12 9.25
N ASP A 264 29.35 -10.45 8.12
CA ASP A 264 29.64 -9.01 8.03
C ASP A 264 28.38 -8.14 7.88
N GLY A 265 27.19 -8.75 7.97
CA GLY A 265 25.89 -8.09 7.87
C GLY A 265 25.42 -7.81 6.44
N LYS A 266 26.17 -8.24 5.42
CA LYS A 266 25.74 -8.11 4.02
C LYS A 266 24.78 -9.22 3.64
N CYS A 267 23.76 -8.85 2.86
CA CYS A 267 22.73 -9.78 2.40
C CYS A 267 22.52 -9.79 0.89
N GLN A 268 23.06 -8.80 0.16
CA GLN A 268 22.88 -8.69 -1.28
C GLN A 268 24.11 -9.26 -2.01
N TYR A 269 23.90 -10.33 -2.78
CA TYR A 269 24.98 -11.02 -3.50
C TYR A 269 24.60 -11.31 -4.95
N ASP A 270 25.61 -11.25 -5.81
CA ASP A 270 25.56 -11.83 -7.14
C ASP A 270 26.16 -13.24 -7.07
N VAL A 271 25.51 -14.21 -7.73
CA VAL A 271 25.93 -15.61 -7.78
C VAL A 271 26.08 -16.03 -9.24
N ARG A 272 27.20 -16.66 -9.57
CA ARG A 272 27.48 -17.20 -10.90
C ARG A 272 27.95 -18.63 -10.81
N VAL A 273 27.43 -19.48 -11.68
CA VAL A 273 27.89 -20.86 -11.86
C VAL A 273 28.47 -21.06 -13.26
N VAL A 274 29.45 -21.94 -13.38
CA VAL A 274 30.00 -22.40 -14.67
C VAL A 274 29.75 -23.89 -14.80
N TYR A 275 29.15 -24.30 -15.91
CA TYR A 275 28.82 -25.69 -16.20
C TYR A 275 29.99 -26.43 -16.86
N SER A 276 29.88 -27.75 -16.98
CA SER A 276 30.87 -28.61 -17.62
C SER A 276 31.18 -28.23 -19.08
N ASP A 277 30.21 -27.65 -19.79
CA ASP A 277 30.32 -27.16 -21.17
C ASP A 277 30.92 -25.74 -21.29
N GLN A 278 31.44 -25.16 -20.20
CA GLN A 278 31.94 -23.79 -20.11
C GLN A 278 30.88 -22.69 -20.27
N SER A 279 29.60 -23.03 -20.42
CA SER A 279 28.53 -22.04 -20.30
C SER A 279 28.40 -21.58 -18.84
N SER A 280 27.87 -20.37 -18.66
CA SER A 280 27.67 -19.80 -17.33
C SER A 280 26.25 -19.29 -17.15
N GLU A 281 25.77 -19.31 -15.91
CA GLU A 281 24.49 -18.73 -15.53
C GLU A 281 24.66 -17.83 -14.32
N GLU A 282 24.06 -16.64 -14.36
CA GLU A 282 24.16 -15.64 -13.31
C GLU A 282 22.80 -15.38 -12.65
N ARG A 283 22.85 -15.04 -11.36
CA ARG A 283 21.73 -14.55 -10.55
C ARG A 283 22.22 -13.32 -9.80
N ARG A 284 21.74 -12.15 -10.20
CA ARG A 284 22.18 -10.86 -9.65
C ARG A 284 21.21 -10.34 -8.59
N GLY A 285 21.70 -9.58 -7.61
CA GLY A 285 20.91 -8.93 -6.57
C GLY A 285 20.12 -9.88 -5.68
N GLN A 286 20.69 -11.05 -5.37
CA GLN A 286 20.03 -12.05 -4.54
C GLN A 286 20.14 -11.66 -3.07
N ASN A 287 19.01 -11.58 -2.37
CA ASN A 287 18.97 -11.37 -0.93
C ASN A 287 19.20 -12.71 -0.21
N VAL A 288 20.47 -13.12 -0.04
CA VAL A 288 20.83 -14.44 0.50
C VAL A 288 20.39 -14.65 1.95
N CYS A 289 20.25 -13.57 2.72
CA CYS A 289 19.75 -13.67 4.09
C CYS A 289 18.27 -14.10 4.14
N ALA A 290 17.51 -13.83 3.08
CA ALA A 290 16.11 -14.25 2.93
C ALA A 290 15.97 -15.53 2.08
N LEU A 291 17.08 -16.18 1.70
CA LEU A 291 17.09 -17.37 0.85
C LEU A 291 17.75 -18.53 1.60
N SER A 292 17.06 -19.66 1.72
CA SER A 292 17.69 -20.90 2.18
C SER A 292 18.36 -21.67 1.04
N GLU A 293 17.86 -21.49 -0.18
CA GLU A 293 18.30 -22.20 -1.37
C GLU A 293 18.24 -21.28 -2.60
N LEU A 294 19.22 -21.41 -3.49
CA LEU A 294 19.26 -20.81 -4.81
C LEU A 294 19.48 -21.91 -5.87
N ALA A 295 18.46 -22.16 -6.70
CA ALA A 295 18.49 -23.20 -7.71
C ALA A 295 18.91 -22.68 -9.09
N PHE A 296 19.76 -23.44 -9.77
CA PHE A 296 20.19 -23.21 -11.15
C PHE A 296 19.62 -24.30 -12.06
N THR A 297 18.86 -23.91 -13.08
CA THR A 297 18.15 -24.82 -13.98
C THR A 297 18.81 -24.98 -15.34
N GLY A 298 19.80 -24.15 -15.67
CA GLY A 298 20.41 -24.09 -16.99
C GLY A 298 19.60 -23.26 -18.00
N SER A 299 18.48 -22.66 -17.61
CA SER A 299 17.61 -21.87 -18.51
C SER A 299 18.19 -20.49 -18.86
N GLY A 300 19.08 -19.95 -18.02
CA GLY A 300 19.74 -18.66 -18.22
C GLY A 300 21.20 -18.76 -18.69
N ARG A 301 21.57 -19.85 -19.36
CA ARG A 301 22.96 -20.10 -19.77
C ARG A 301 23.40 -19.14 -20.87
N THR A 302 24.55 -18.52 -20.63
CA THR A 302 25.33 -17.80 -21.64
C THR A 302 26.55 -18.64 -21.97
N THR A 303 26.66 -19.11 -23.20
CA THR A 303 27.91 -19.66 -23.71
C THR A 303 28.86 -18.50 -23.94
N SER A 304 29.88 -18.37 -23.10
CA SER A 304 31.00 -17.48 -23.42
C SER A 304 31.71 -18.07 -24.63
N THR A 305 31.41 -17.56 -25.83
CA THR A 305 32.36 -17.65 -26.94
C THR A 305 33.60 -16.90 -26.50
N ARG A 306 34.55 -17.68 -25.98
CA ARG A 306 35.82 -17.23 -25.46
C ARG A 306 36.56 -16.42 -26.53
N ARG A 307 36.50 -15.10 -26.45
CA ARG A 307 37.75 -14.36 -26.43
C ARG A 307 38.08 -14.25 -24.95
N PRO A 308 39.17 -14.88 -24.46
CA PRO A 308 39.49 -14.77 -23.05
C PRO A 308 39.57 -13.27 -22.78
N ALA A 309 38.76 -12.77 -21.84
CA ALA A 309 39.09 -11.52 -21.20
C ALA A 309 40.53 -11.71 -20.77
N ARG A 310 41.46 -10.90 -21.33
CA ARG A 310 42.80 -10.82 -20.76
C ARG A 310 42.55 -10.60 -19.27
N GLN A 311 42.83 -11.62 -18.45
CA GLN A 311 43.48 -11.32 -17.18
C GLN A 311 44.56 -10.33 -17.61
N ARG A 312 44.50 -9.09 -17.09
CA ARG A 312 45.69 -8.24 -17.19
C ARG A 312 46.78 -9.14 -16.67
N ASP A 313 47.66 -9.58 -17.56
CA ASP A 313 48.83 -10.35 -17.20
C ASP A 313 49.61 -9.37 -16.35
N THR A 314 49.39 -9.40 -15.03
CA THR A 314 50.10 -8.55 -14.08
C THR A 314 51.59 -8.73 -14.30
N ALA A 315 52.03 -9.94 -14.66
CA ALA A 315 53.38 -10.24 -15.10
C ALA A 315 53.84 -9.48 -16.35
N ARG A 316 52.98 -9.28 -17.35
CA ARG A 316 53.29 -8.52 -18.57
C ARG A 316 53.26 -7.02 -18.31
N ASP A 317 52.28 -6.54 -17.56
CA ASP A 317 52.16 -5.12 -17.22
C ASP A 317 53.32 -4.69 -16.29
N GLU A 318 53.69 -5.52 -15.32
CA GLU A 318 54.90 -5.33 -14.50
C GLU A 318 56.19 -5.43 -15.32
N ALA A 319 56.27 -6.31 -16.32
CA ALA A 319 57.44 -6.40 -17.18
C ALA A 319 57.61 -5.15 -18.06
N VAL A 320 56.51 -4.61 -18.59
CA VAL A 320 56.51 -3.36 -19.36
C VAL A 320 56.86 -2.18 -18.46
N GLU A 321 56.32 -2.12 -17.25
CA GLU A 321 56.65 -1.08 -16.26
C GLU A 321 58.14 -1.14 -15.85
N ARG A 322 58.68 -2.32 -15.56
CA ARG A 322 60.12 -2.50 -15.30
C ARG A 322 60.98 -2.05 -16.48
N HIS A 323 60.54 -2.31 -17.72
CA HIS A 323 61.25 -1.89 -18.92
C HIS A 323 61.25 -0.36 -19.09
N TRP A 324 60.10 0.29 -18.93
CA TRP A 324 60.00 1.76 -18.99
C TRP A 324 60.80 2.46 -17.90
N VAL A 325 60.80 1.92 -16.68
CA VAL A 325 61.62 2.45 -15.57
C VAL A 325 63.09 2.41 -15.93
N LYS A 326 63.59 1.27 -16.44
CA LYS A 326 65.00 1.12 -16.84
C LYS A 326 65.38 2.11 -17.94
N TYR A 327 64.53 2.23 -18.97
CA TYR A 327 64.75 3.15 -20.09
C TYR A 327 64.79 4.63 -19.65
N LEU A 328 63.91 5.04 -18.74
CA LEU A 328 63.87 6.41 -18.22
C LEU A 328 65.11 6.75 -17.37
N ILE A 329 65.62 5.81 -16.58
CA ILE A 329 66.88 5.98 -15.84
C ILE A 329 68.06 6.12 -16.80
N GLU A 330 68.09 5.35 -17.88
CA GLU A 330 69.15 5.42 -18.89
C GLU A 330 69.17 6.77 -19.61
N ILE A 331 68.00 7.27 -20.04
CA ILE A 331 67.84 8.63 -20.59
C ILE A 331 68.35 9.72 -19.63
N GLN A 332 68.03 9.60 -18.34
CA GLN A 332 68.51 10.54 -17.32
C GLN A 332 70.03 10.49 -17.16
N SER A 333 70.60 9.28 -17.16
CA SER A 333 72.06 9.08 -16.99
C SER A 333 72.86 9.64 -18.17
N GLN A 334 72.28 9.66 -19.37
CA GLN A 334 72.86 10.26 -20.57
C GLN A 334 72.70 11.78 -20.60
N ASN A 335 72.10 12.39 -19.57
CA ASN A 335 71.78 13.82 -19.46
C ASN A 335 71.07 14.38 -20.71
N ALA A 336 70.23 13.54 -21.35
CA ALA A 336 69.61 13.87 -22.64
C ALA A 336 68.58 15.01 -22.54
N PHE A 337 68.22 15.44 -21.33
CA PHE A 337 67.22 16.48 -21.06
C PHE A 337 67.63 17.39 -19.88
N PRO A 338 68.67 18.24 -20.05
CA PRO A 338 69.29 18.98 -18.94
C PRO A 338 68.44 20.13 -18.37
N ASN A 339 67.35 20.53 -19.05
CA ASN A 339 66.55 21.72 -18.71
C ASN A 339 65.15 21.38 -18.16
N TRP A 340 64.90 20.13 -17.76
CA TRP A 340 63.61 19.73 -17.19
C TRP A 340 63.58 20.00 -15.69
N SER A 341 62.48 20.56 -15.19
CA SER A 341 62.31 20.90 -13.77
C SER A 341 62.27 19.69 -12.86
N ASP A 342 61.83 18.53 -13.38
CA ASP A 342 61.88 17.23 -12.71
C ASP A 342 62.36 16.18 -13.72
N LEU A 343 63.26 15.30 -13.29
CA LEU A 343 63.82 14.30 -14.18
C LEU A 343 62.74 13.27 -14.61
N PRO A 344 62.75 12.76 -15.86
CA PRO A 344 61.67 11.92 -16.42
C PRO A 344 61.22 10.70 -15.59
N HIS A 345 62.15 9.93 -15.01
CA HIS A 345 61.84 8.82 -14.10
C HIS A 345 61.06 9.26 -12.85
N ASN A 346 61.39 10.43 -12.27
CA ASN A 346 60.73 10.93 -11.07
C ASN A 346 59.28 11.35 -11.37
N LEU A 347 59.05 11.96 -12.53
CA LEU A 347 57.70 12.29 -13.01
C LEU A 347 56.87 11.02 -13.26
N TYR A 348 57.48 10.00 -13.85
CA TYR A 348 56.83 8.69 -14.05
C TYR A 348 56.40 8.06 -12.72
N LEU A 349 57.29 8.01 -11.72
CA LEU A 349 56.96 7.47 -10.40
C LEU A 349 55.86 8.26 -9.67
N ARG A 350 55.81 9.58 -9.85
CA ARG A 350 54.78 10.44 -9.22
C ARG A 350 53.39 10.20 -9.81
N ASN A 351 53.30 9.95 -11.11
CA ASN A 351 52.04 9.92 -11.84
C ASN A 351 51.53 8.51 -12.18
N ARG A 352 52.30 7.46 -11.85
CA ARG A 352 51.84 6.09 -12.10
C ARG A 352 50.59 5.77 -11.25
N PRO A 353 49.60 5.07 -11.82
CA PRO A 353 48.42 4.62 -11.06
C PRO A 353 48.87 3.65 -9.95
N LYS A 354 48.31 3.80 -8.74
CA LYS A 354 48.56 2.92 -7.59
C LYS A 354 47.76 1.63 -7.68
#